data_AF-A0A925XA96-F1
#
_entry.id   AF-A0A925XA96-F1
#
_cell.length_a   1.000
_cell.length_b   1.000
_cell.length_c   1.000
_cell.angle_alpha   90.00
_cell.angle_beta   90.00
_cell.angle_gamma   90.00
#
_symmetry.space_group_name_H-M   'P 1'
#
loop_
_entity.id
_entity.type
_entity.pdbx_description
1 polymer ?
#
loop_
_entity_poly.entity_id
_entity_poly.type
_entity_poly.pdbx_seq_one_letter_code
_entity_poly.pdbx_strand_id
1 'polypeptide(L)'
;EFTKKHYDKIQKRLSITDEQLKDAVNNITKLNPKPGSSEKGDVRTQYLIPDFLLSVNNGQIEVSLNSRNAPELRISRSYSELLNTYDKSDKKDKHIKETATFVKQKLDAAKWFIDAIKQRQNTLLRTMQAIVKRQYDFFEEGEETKLKPMILKDIAKEIEMDISTVSRVANSKTVQTEYGIYPLKYFFSEGIATDSGEDASSREVKSILKEMIEEEDKKNPLSDDKIERMLNDKGYNIARRTVAKYREQLNIPVARLRKEL
;
A
#
# COMPACT_ATOMS: atom_id res chain seq x y z
N GLU A 1 -17.69 -15.43 28.76
CA GLU A 1 -17.70 -16.91 28.80
C GLU A 1 -17.97 -17.56 27.45
N PHE A 2 -19.13 -17.37 26.80
CA PHE A 2 -19.45 -18.03 25.50
C PHE A 2 -18.53 -17.63 24.35
N THR A 3 -18.29 -16.33 24.17
CA THR A 3 -17.30 -15.78 23.20
C THR A 3 -15.85 -16.18 23.48
N LYS A 4 -15.54 -16.62 24.71
CA LYS A 4 -14.22 -17.12 25.12
C LYS A 4 -14.15 -18.64 25.12
N LYS A 5 -15.17 -19.34 24.60
CA LYS A 5 -15.30 -20.80 24.57
C LYS A 5 -15.14 -21.48 25.95
N HIS A 6 -15.49 -20.79 27.04
CA HIS A 6 -15.45 -21.37 28.39
C HIS A 6 -16.70 -22.22 28.67
N TYR A 7 -16.88 -23.29 27.89
CA TYR A 7 -18.07 -24.13 27.93
C TYR A 7 -18.30 -24.79 29.30
N ASP A 8 -17.23 -25.21 29.99
CA ASP A 8 -17.30 -25.82 31.33
C ASP A 8 -17.92 -24.90 32.38
N LYS A 9 -17.64 -23.59 32.29
CA LYS A 9 -18.22 -22.59 33.20
C LYS A 9 -19.69 -22.34 32.90
N ILE A 10 -20.08 -22.44 31.64
CA ILE A 10 -21.47 -22.28 31.19
C ILE A 10 -22.30 -23.50 31.62
N GLN A 11 -21.77 -24.71 31.44
CA GLN A 11 -22.36 -25.95 31.92
C GLN A 11 -22.57 -25.93 33.43
N LYS A 12 -21.55 -25.53 34.20
CA LYS A 12 -21.65 -25.44 35.66
C LYS A 12 -22.65 -24.39 36.14
N ARG A 13 -22.80 -23.28 35.42
CA ARG A 13 -23.71 -22.19 35.81
C ARG A 13 -25.16 -22.45 35.43
N LEU A 14 -25.37 -23.16 34.32
CA LEU A 14 -26.71 -23.47 33.79
C LEU A 14 -27.18 -24.89 34.15
N SER A 15 -26.32 -25.71 34.77
CA SER A 15 -26.58 -27.11 35.13
C SER A 15 -27.08 -27.95 33.96
N ILE A 16 -26.42 -27.80 32.81
CA ILE A 16 -26.77 -28.49 31.56
C ILE A 16 -25.70 -29.51 31.16
N THR A 17 -26.13 -30.57 30.48
CA THR A 17 -25.22 -31.60 29.95
C THR A 17 -24.50 -31.13 28.68
N ASP A 18 -23.44 -31.86 28.29
CA ASP A 18 -22.67 -31.54 27.08
C ASP A 18 -23.51 -31.61 25.79
N GLU A 19 -24.41 -32.59 25.70
CA GLU A 19 -25.36 -32.73 24.59
C GLU A 19 -26.31 -31.53 24.50
N GLN A 20 -26.87 -31.10 25.63
CA GLN A 20 -27.77 -29.94 25.69
C GLN A 20 -27.07 -28.63 25.30
N LEU A 21 -25.81 -28.47 25.71
CA LEU A 21 -25.01 -27.31 25.32
C LEU A 21 -24.75 -27.31 23.81
N LYS A 22 -24.39 -28.46 23.23
CA LYS A 22 -24.16 -28.61 21.78
C LYS A 22 -25.41 -28.28 20.97
N ASP A 23 -26.57 -28.78 21.40
CA ASP A 23 -27.84 -28.48 20.74
C ASP A 23 -28.21 -26.99 20.83
N ALA A 24 -27.98 -26.35 21.98
CA ALA A 24 -28.22 -24.92 22.14
C ALA A 24 -27.30 -24.08 21.23
N VAL A 25 -26.01 -24.42 21.16
CA VAL A 25 -25.04 -23.77 20.27
C VAL A 25 -25.43 -23.93 18.80
N ASN A 26 -25.84 -25.14 18.40
CA ASN A 26 -26.29 -25.44 17.04
C ASN A 26 -27.54 -24.65 16.64
N ASN A 27 -28.44 -24.36 17.57
CA ASN A 27 -29.61 -23.51 17.29
C ASN A 27 -29.24 -22.03 17.20
N ILE A 28 -28.38 -21.53 18.09
CA ILE A 28 -27.94 -20.12 18.09
C ILE A 28 -27.13 -19.79 16.83
N THR A 29 -26.27 -20.71 16.38
CA THR A 29 -25.43 -20.51 15.19
C THR A 29 -26.22 -20.50 13.87
N LYS A 30 -27.44 -21.03 13.85
CA LYS A 30 -28.35 -20.93 12.70
C LYS A 30 -29.00 -19.55 12.57
N LEU A 31 -28.97 -18.72 13.61
CA LEU A 31 -29.58 -17.40 13.59
C LEU A 31 -28.69 -16.41 12.83
N ASN A 32 -29.28 -15.62 11.95
CA ASN A 32 -28.58 -14.51 11.31
C ASN A 32 -28.34 -13.39 12.35
N PRO A 33 -27.09 -13.05 12.70
CA PRO A 33 -26.81 -11.99 13.66
C PRO A 33 -27.15 -10.59 13.13
N LYS A 34 -27.40 -10.44 11.82
CA LYS A 34 -27.71 -9.16 11.15
C LYS A 34 -28.82 -9.33 10.10
N PRO A 35 -30.08 -9.56 10.51
CA PRO A 35 -31.20 -9.83 9.60
C PRO A 35 -31.54 -8.68 8.64
N GLY A 36 -31.14 -7.44 8.94
CA GLY A 36 -31.36 -6.26 8.08
C GLY A 36 -30.19 -5.89 7.16
N SER A 37 -29.11 -6.69 7.09
CA SER A 37 -27.94 -6.38 6.24
C SER A 37 -28.18 -6.60 4.75
N SER A 38 -29.32 -7.17 4.37
CA SER A 38 -29.72 -7.44 2.98
C SER A 38 -30.27 -6.21 2.26
N GLU A 39 -30.74 -5.19 3.00
CA GLU A 39 -31.06 -3.90 2.40
C GLU A 39 -29.78 -3.06 2.30
N LYS A 40 -29.04 -3.26 1.21
CA LYS A 40 -28.05 -2.28 0.76
C LYS A 40 -28.80 -1.03 0.28
N GLY A 41 -29.39 -0.26 1.20
CA GLY A 41 -29.86 1.08 0.89
C GLY A 41 -28.68 1.88 0.34
N ASP A 42 -28.82 2.39 -0.88
CA ASP A 42 -27.89 3.17 -1.71
C ASP A 42 -26.49 3.45 -1.14
N VAL A 43 -25.76 2.40 -0.73
CA VAL A 43 -24.39 2.53 -0.23
C VAL A 43 -23.58 2.79 -1.48
N ARG A 44 -23.40 4.07 -1.80
CA ARG A 44 -22.49 4.54 -2.83
C ARG A 44 -21.14 3.90 -2.54
N THR A 45 -20.86 2.82 -3.25
CA THR A 45 -19.61 2.08 -3.11
C THR A 45 -18.53 3.09 -3.47
N GLN A 46 -17.71 3.47 -2.49
CA GLN A 46 -16.63 4.42 -2.72
C GLN A 46 -15.54 3.68 -3.52
N TYR A 47 -15.50 3.94 -4.82
CA TYR A 47 -14.44 3.43 -5.67
C TYR A 47 -13.17 4.24 -5.43
N LEU A 48 -12.10 3.55 -5.04
CA LEU A 48 -10.77 4.12 -5.01
C LEU A 48 -10.28 4.27 -6.46
N ILE A 49 -10.10 5.50 -6.92
CA ILE A 49 -9.54 5.76 -8.24
C ILE A 49 -8.01 5.72 -8.12
N PRO A 50 -7.32 4.78 -8.80
CA PRO A 50 -5.87 4.66 -8.71
C PRO A 50 -5.18 5.81 -9.44
N ASP A 51 -4.00 6.21 -8.96
CA ASP A 51 -3.18 7.26 -9.59
C ASP A 51 -2.25 6.73 -10.67
N PHE A 52 -1.81 5.48 -10.53
CA PHE A 52 -0.96 4.77 -11.48
C PHE A 52 -1.69 3.55 -12.03
N LEU A 53 -1.48 3.27 -13.31
CA LEU A 53 -1.92 2.06 -13.98
C LEU A 53 -0.68 1.30 -14.41
N LEU A 54 -0.60 0.03 -14.02
CA LEU A 54 0.47 -0.88 -14.37
C LEU A 54 -0.09 -2.03 -15.20
N SER A 55 0.57 -2.35 -16.32
CA SER A 55 0.22 -3.45 -17.21
C SER A 55 1.45 -4.27 -17.54
N VAL A 56 1.32 -5.60 -17.55
CA VAL A 56 2.41 -6.51 -17.89
C VAL A 56 2.17 -7.06 -19.30
N ASN A 57 2.97 -6.62 -20.26
CA ASN A 57 2.87 -7.06 -21.66
C ASN A 57 4.14 -7.83 -22.05
N ASN A 58 4.02 -9.14 -22.31
CA ASN A 58 5.14 -10.00 -22.74
C ASN A 58 6.40 -9.90 -21.84
N GLY A 59 6.20 -9.82 -20.52
CA GLY A 59 7.30 -9.65 -19.55
C GLY A 59 7.86 -8.22 -19.47
N GLN A 60 7.27 -7.25 -20.15
CA GLN A 60 7.57 -5.83 -19.95
C GLN A 60 6.50 -5.16 -19.11
N ILE A 61 6.93 -4.57 -18.00
CA ILE A 61 6.05 -3.84 -17.10
C ILE A 61 6.00 -2.37 -17.54
N GLU A 62 4.84 -1.95 -18.02
CA GLU A 62 4.57 -0.57 -18.38
C GLU A 62 3.79 0.15 -17.28
N VAL A 63 4.23 1.37 -16.95
CA VAL A 63 3.60 2.22 -15.95
C VAL A 63 3.11 3.49 -16.61
N SER A 64 1.85 3.83 -16.39
CA SER A 64 1.25 5.09 -16.81
C SER A 64 0.54 5.80 -15.65
N LEU A 65 0.42 7.11 -15.75
CA LEU A 65 -0.40 7.90 -14.83
C LEU A 65 -1.86 7.83 -15.27
N ASN A 66 -2.76 7.62 -14.33
CA ASN A 66 -4.19 7.73 -14.57
C ASN A 66 -4.58 9.21 -14.71
N SER A 67 -4.48 9.72 -15.93
CA SER A 67 -4.66 11.14 -16.26
C SER A 67 -6.12 11.56 -16.49
N ARG A 68 -7.11 10.75 -16.06
CA ARG A 68 -8.55 11.05 -16.27
C ARG A 68 -8.99 12.45 -15.83
N ASN A 69 -8.29 13.08 -14.90
CA ASN A 69 -8.67 14.38 -14.33
C ASN A 69 -7.77 15.57 -14.75
N ALA A 70 -6.79 15.39 -15.64
CA ALA A 70 -5.85 16.46 -16.03
C ALA A 70 -5.83 16.68 -17.54
N PRO A 71 -6.56 17.68 -18.08
CA PRO A 71 -6.47 18.03 -19.51
C PRO A 71 -5.06 18.53 -19.87
N GLU A 72 -4.69 18.41 -21.14
CA GLU A 72 -3.45 19.04 -21.63
C GLU A 72 -3.54 20.56 -21.48
N LEU A 73 -2.74 21.12 -20.59
CA LEU A 73 -2.65 22.55 -20.40
C LEU A 73 -1.82 23.19 -21.51
N ARG A 74 -2.41 24.18 -22.17
CA ARG A 74 -1.76 24.96 -23.24
C ARG A 74 -1.92 26.44 -22.96
N ILE A 75 -0.92 27.21 -23.39
CA ILE A 75 -0.99 28.67 -23.32
C ILE A 75 -1.99 29.15 -24.38
N SER A 76 -2.90 30.05 -24.00
CA SER A 76 -3.86 30.63 -24.95
C SER A 76 -3.15 31.47 -26.01
N ARG A 77 -3.53 31.26 -27.28
CA ARG A 77 -2.97 31.97 -28.44
C ARG A 77 -3.28 33.47 -28.40
N SER A 78 -4.45 33.86 -27.90
CA SER A 78 -4.87 35.26 -27.82
C SER A 78 -3.90 36.14 -27.02
N TYR A 79 -3.41 35.66 -25.88
CA TYR A 79 -2.42 36.40 -25.08
C TYR A 79 -1.04 36.44 -25.72
N SER A 80 -0.68 35.42 -26.52
CA SER A 80 0.56 35.40 -27.28
C SER A 80 0.51 36.41 -28.44
N GLU A 81 -0.64 36.52 -29.10
CA GLU A 81 -0.89 37.49 -30.16
C GLU A 81 -0.90 38.93 -29.65
N LEU A 82 -1.47 39.19 -28.47
CA LEU A 82 -1.46 40.52 -27.82
C LEU A 82 -0.04 41.03 -27.51
N LEU A 83 0.90 40.14 -27.21
CA LEU A 83 2.32 40.52 -27.04
C LEU A 83 3.02 40.76 -28.37
N ASN A 84 2.74 39.93 -29.39
CA ASN A 84 3.30 40.09 -30.72
C ASN A 84 2.84 41.39 -31.42
N THR A 85 1.60 41.84 -31.17
CA THR A 85 1.08 43.13 -31.66
C THR A 85 1.66 44.31 -30.90
N TYR A 86 1.98 44.13 -29.60
CA TYR A 86 2.72 45.13 -28.83
C TYR A 86 4.16 45.32 -29.34
N ASP A 87 4.90 44.23 -29.60
CA ASP A 87 6.28 44.31 -30.12
C ASP A 87 6.37 45.01 -31.48
N LYS A 88 5.26 45.06 -32.23
CA LYS A 88 5.13 45.72 -33.55
C LYS A 88 4.55 47.14 -33.49
N SER A 89 4.08 47.62 -32.34
CA SER A 89 3.46 48.96 -32.20
C SER A 89 4.39 49.99 -31.56
N ASP A 90 4.04 51.28 -31.70
CA ASP A 90 4.88 52.41 -31.31
C ASP A 90 5.00 52.49 -29.76
N LYS A 91 6.20 52.21 -29.23
CA LYS A 91 6.48 51.93 -27.80
C LYS A 91 6.33 53.12 -26.84
N LYS A 92 5.70 54.21 -27.28
CA LYS A 92 5.63 55.49 -26.56
C LYS A 92 4.42 55.60 -25.62
N ASP A 93 3.41 54.74 -25.76
CA ASP A 93 2.20 54.83 -24.95
C ASP A 93 2.34 54.05 -23.62
N LYS A 94 2.23 54.78 -22.50
CA LYS A 94 2.46 54.25 -21.14
C LYS A 94 1.44 53.17 -20.76
N HIS A 95 0.18 53.36 -21.12
CA HIS A 95 -0.89 52.39 -20.84
C HIS A 95 -0.69 51.07 -21.57
N ILE A 96 -0.22 51.13 -22.82
CA ILE A 96 0.03 49.93 -23.64
C ILE A 96 1.24 49.17 -23.08
N LYS A 97 2.29 49.87 -22.62
CA LYS A 97 3.44 49.27 -21.95
C LYS A 97 3.09 48.57 -20.63
N GLU A 98 2.25 49.17 -19.80
CA GLU A 98 1.76 48.55 -18.56
C GLU A 98 0.94 47.29 -18.86
N THR A 99 0.05 47.35 -19.86
CA THR A 99 -0.77 46.21 -20.30
C THR A 99 0.10 45.05 -20.82
N ALA A 100 1.09 45.34 -21.66
CA ALA A 100 2.02 44.32 -22.16
C ALA A 100 2.85 43.68 -21.05
N THR A 101 3.29 44.48 -20.07
CA THR A 101 4.03 43.97 -18.91
C THR A 101 3.16 43.05 -18.05
N PHE A 102 1.90 43.42 -17.82
CA PHE A 102 0.95 42.58 -17.10
C PHE A 102 0.67 41.26 -17.83
N VAL A 103 0.41 41.30 -19.15
CA VAL A 103 0.17 40.10 -19.95
C VAL A 103 1.40 39.18 -19.95
N LYS A 104 2.61 39.74 -20.08
CA LYS A 104 3.86 38.99 -20.00
C LYS A 104 4.00 38.26 -18.65
N GLN A 105 3.76 38.95 -17.53
CA GLN A 105 3.81 38.31 -16.20
C GLN A 105 2.81 37.16 -16.07
N LYS A 106 1.59 37.31 -16.63
CA LYS A 106 0.59 36.22 -16.62
C LYS A 106 1.00 35.05 -17.49
N LEU A 107 1.63 35.30 -18.64
CA LEU A 107 2.17 34.24 -19.48
C LEU A 107 3.33 33.50 -18.82
N ASP A 108 4.26 34.22 -18.20
CA ASP A 108 5.39 33.61 -17.49
C ASP A 108 4.90 32.74 -16.32
N ALA A 109 3.90 33.22 -15.56
CA ALA A 109 3.26 32.44 -14.50
C ALA A 109 2.55 31.20 -15.03
N ALA A 110 1.82 31.31 -16.16
CA ALA A 110 1.16 30.18 -16.79
C ALA A 110 2.16 29.14 -17.31
N LYS A 111 3.25 29.59 -17.94
CA LYS A 111 4.32 28.72 -18.44
C LYS A 111 5.00 27.98 -17.30
N TRP A 112 5.37 28.70 -16.24
CA TRP A 112 5.92 28.11 -15.02
C TRP A 112 4.99 27.06 -14.42
N PHE A 113 3.67 27.32 -14.37
CA PHE A 113 2.70 26.37 -13.84
C PHE A 113 2.61 25.09 -14.68
N ILE A 114 2.60 25.22 -16.01
CA ILE A 114 2.62 24.06 -16.93
C ILE A 114 3.90 23.25 -16.73
N ASP A 115 5.05 23.91 -16.66
CA ASP A 115 6.35 23.26 -16.46
C ASP A 115 6.41 22.56 -15.09
N ALA A 116 5.87 23.18 -14.04
CA ALA A 116 5.77 22.57 -12.72
C ALA A 116 4.88 21.31 -12.71
N ILE A 117 3.77 21.30 -13.47
CA ILE A 117 2.92 20.12 -13.63
C ILE A 117 3.66 19.00 -14.35
N LYS A 118 4.37 19.32 -15.44
CA LYS A 118 5.18 18.34 -16.17
C LYS A 118 6.29 17.77 -15.29
N GLN A 119 6.97 18.62 -14.52
CA GLN A 119 7.98 18.17 -13.57
C GLN A 119 7.39 17.24 -12.51
N ARG A 120 6.22 17.57 -11.96
CA ARG A 120 5.51 16.70 -11.02
C ARG A 120 5.15 15.35 -11.65
N GLN A 121 4.61 15.32 -12.86
CA GLN A 121 4.28 14.08 -13.57
C GLN A 121 5.54 13.22 -13.79
N ASN A 122 6.64 13.84 -14.19
CA ASN A 122 7.93 13.18 -14.36
C ASN A 122 8.42 12.58 -13.03
N THR A 123 8.40 13.35 -11.94
CA THR A 123 8.74 12.85 -10.60
C THR A 123 7.89 11.64 -10.20
N LEU A 124 6.58 11.69 -10.43
CA LEU A 124 5.67 10.58 -10.13
C LEU A 124 6.03 9.33 -10.92
N LEU A 125 6.24 9.46 -12.24
CA LEU A 125 6.63 8.35 -13.11
C LEU A 125 7.99 7.77 -12.72
N ARG A 126 9.01 8.60 -12.52
CA ARG A 126 10.35 8.15 -12.09
C ARG A 126 10.29 7.41 -10.76
N THR A 127 9.50 7.91 -9.81
CA THR A 127 9.31 7.24 -8.51
C THR A 127 8.69 5.87 -8.70
N MET A 128 7.61 5.76 -9.48
CA MET A 128 6.93 4.49 -9.70
C MET A 128 7.79 3.51 -10.50
N GLN A 129 8.51 3.97 -11.52
CA GLN A 129 9.44 3.15 -12.29
C GLN A 129 10.56 2.59 -11.42
N ALA A 130 11.11 3.39 -10.51
CA ALA A 130 12.12 2.91 -9.55
C ALA A 130 11.54 1.85 -8.60
N ILE A 131 10.29 2.03 -8.14
CA ILE A 131 9.58 1.01 -7.33
C ILE A 131 9.40 -0.28 -8.13
N VAL A 132 8.88 -0.20 -9.36
CA VAL A 132 8.66 -1.38 -10.23
C VAL A 132 9.96 -2.11 -10.48
N LYS A 133 11.04 -1.40 -10.80
CA LYS A 133 12.33 -2.01 -11.09
C LYS A 133 12.88 -2.81 -9.91
N ARG A 134 12.65 -2.35 -8.67
CA ARG A 134 13.08 -3.08 -7.46
C ARG A 134 12.16 -4.22 -7.08
N GLN A 135 10.87 -4.06 -7.37
CA GLN A 135 9.83 -5.05 -7.04
C GLN A 135 9.37 -5.81 -8.28
N TYR A 136 10.27 -6.02 -9.24
CA TYR A 136 9.95 -6.59 -10.55
C TYR A 136 9.23 -7.94 -10.38
N ASP A 137 9.83 -8.84 -9.59
CA ASP A 137 9.32 -10.19 -9.31
C ASP A 137 7.90 -10.16 -8.69
N PHE A 138 7.62 -9.18 -7.82
CA PHE A 138 6.27 -9.01 -7.26
C PHE A 138 5.27 -8.57 -8.33
N PHE A 139 5.63 -7.62 -9.19
CA PHE A 139 4.71 -7.11 -10.21
C PHE A 139 4.53 -8.08 -11.39
N GLU A 140 5.47 -9.00 -11.60
CA GLU A 140 5.39 -10.04 -12.62
C GLU A 140 4.56 -11.25 -12.17
N GLU A 141 4.68 -11.66 -10.90
CA GLU A 141 4.04 -12.90 -10.41
C GLU A 141 2.88 -12.67 -9.43
N GLY A 142 2.84 -11.52 -8.75
CA GLY A 142 1.79 -11.15 -7.81
C GLY A 142 1.95 -11.75 -6.40
N GLU A 143 3.02 -12.49 -6.14
CA GLU A 143 3.27 -13.13 -4.85
C GLU A 143 3.85 -12.15 -3.83
N GLU A 144 3.18 -11.95 -2.69
CA GLU A 144 3.64 -11.04 -1.63
C GLU A 144 4.99 -11.45 -1.02
N THR A 145 5.34 -12.74 -1.06
CA THR A 145 6.61 -13.28 -0.58
C THR A 145 7.80 -12.80 -1.40
N LYS A 146 7.59 -12.40 -2.66
CA LYS A 146 8.62 -11.89 -3.57
C LYS A 146 8.89 -10.39 -3.42
N LEU A 147 8.25 -9.75 -2.44
CA LEU A 147 8.56 -8.36 -2.10
C LEU A 147 9.96 -8.24 -1.49
N LYS A 148 10.82 -7.51 -2.19
CA LYS A 148 12.16 -7.17 -1.71
C LYS A 148 12.08 -6.04 -0.69
N PRO A 149 12.95 -6.00 0.34
CA PRO A 149 13.07 -4.83 1.20
C PRO A 149 13.35 -3.57 0.39
N MET A 150 12.66 -2.49 0.75
CA MET A 150 12.83 -1.22 0.05
C MET A 150 12.54 -0.07 1.00
N ILE A 151 13.54 0.78 1.19
CA ILE A 151 13.41 1.98 2.01
C ILE A 151 13.33 3.23 1.13
N LEU A 152 12.66 4.27 1.65
CA LEU A 152 12.47 5.55 0.94
C LEU A 152 13.79 6.20 0.52
N LYS A 153 14.85 6.03 1.33
CA LYS A 153 16.18 6.59 1.07
C LYS A 153 16.77 6.11 -0.25
N ASP A 154 16.56 4.85 -0.59
CA ASP A 154 17.20 4.28 -1.76
C ASP A 154 16.51 4.71 -3.05
N ILE A 155 15.19 4.79 -3.04
CA ILE A 155 14.41 5.35 -4.15
C ILE A 155 14.75 6.83 -4.33
N ALA A 156 14.82 7.59 -3.24
CA ALA A 156 15.21 9.00 -3.26
C ALA A 156 16.60 9.20 -3.89
N LYS A 157 17.56 8.32 -3.56
CA LYS A 157 18.90 8.32 -4.17
C LYS A 157 18.86 7.98 -5.67
N GLU A 158 18.07 6.98 -6.06
CA GLU A 158 17.96 6.52 -7.46
C GLU A 158 17.32 7.56 -8.39
N ILE A 159 16.33 8.33 -7.89
CA ILE A 159 15.67 9.38 -8.67
C ILE A 159 16.28 10.77 -8.44
N GLU A 160 17.34 10.88 -7.64
CA GLU A 160 18.02 12.13 -7.27
C GLU A 160 17.07 13.18 -6.68
N MET A 161 16.24 12.78 -5.71
CA MET A 161 15.29 13.65 -5.03
C MET A 161 15.40 13.55 -3.51
N ASP A 162 14.80 14.52 -2.82
CA ASP A 162 14.74 14.50 -1.37
C ASP A 162 13.78 13.40 -0.85
N ILE A 163 14.15 12.77 0.27
CA ILE A 163 13.38 11.69 0.91
C ILE A 163 11.95 12.15 1.22
N SER A 164 11.76 13.41 1.63
CA SER A 164 10.44 13.97 1.92
C SER A 164 9.55 14.02 0.68
N THR A 165 10.14 14.19 -0.52
CA THR A 165 9.38 14.20 -1.77
C THR A 165 8.88 12.81 -2.10
N VAL A 166 9.74 11.79 -2.02
CA VAL A 166 9.34 10.38 -2.23
C VAL A 166 8.32 9.94 -1.17
N SER A 167 8.51 10.34 0.09
CA SER A 167 7.58 10.05 1.18
C SER A 167 6.18 10.61 0.92
N ARG A 168 6.06 11.84 0.40
CA ARG A 168 4.77 12.45 0.03
C ARG A 168 4.07 11.67 -1.07
N VAL A 169 4.82 11.22 -2.09
CA VAL A 169 4.29 10.38 -3.17
C VAL A 169 3.82 9.05 -2.60
N ALA A 170 4.66 8.34 -1.86
CA ALA A 170 4.37 7.01 -1.31
C ALA A 170 3.14 6.96 -0.39
N ASN A 171 2.93 8.02 0.42
CA ASN A 171 1.81 8.05 1.37
C ASN A 171 0.47 8.47 0.76
N SER A 172 0.47 9.11 -0.42
CA SER A 172 -0.75 9.75 -0.97
C SER A 172 -1.21 9.17 -2.31
N LYS A 173 -0.52 8.14 -2.81
CA LYS A 173 -0.75 7.59 -4.15
C LYS A 173 -0.95 6.10 -4.12
N THR A 174 -1.70 5.63 -5.11
CA THR A 174 -2.08 4.22 -5.27
C THR A 174 -1.81 3.77 -6.70
N VAL A 175 -1.49 2.49 -6.86
CA VAL A 175 -1.27 1.85 -8.15
C VAL A 175 -2.27 0.72 -8.34
N GLN A 176 -2.86 0.65 -9.53
CA GLN A 176 -3.59 -0.52 -9.98
C GLN A 176 -2.65 -1.45 -10.74
N THR A 177 -2.68 -2.71 -10.35
CA THR A 177 -1.97 -3.84 -10.94
C THR A 177 -2.98 -4.90 -11.37
N GLU A 178 -2.52 -5.97 -12.02
CA GLU A 178 -3.36 -7.12 -12.38
C GLU A 178 -3.91 -7.87 -11.14
N TYR A 179 -3.22 -7.77 -10.01
CA TYR A 179 -3.58 -8.43 -8.75
C TYR A 179 -4.44 -7.55 -7.83
N GLY A 180 -4.65 -6.27 -8.18
CA GLY A 180 -5.46 -5.34 -7.40
C GLY A 180 -4.86 -3.94 -7.26
N ILE A 181 -5.47 -3.13 -6.39
CA ILE A 181 -5.05 -1.75 -6.12
C ILE A 181 -4.25 -1.72 -4.81
N TYR A 182 -3.01 -1.22 -4.90
CA TYR A 182 -2.10 -1.13 -3.76
C TYR A 182 -1.72 0.33 -3.47
N PRO A 183 -1.75 0.77 -2.20
CA PRO A 183 -1.08 2.00 -1.80
C PRO A 183 0.42 1.90 -2.05
N LEU A 184 1.08 2.94 -2.56
CA LEU A 184 2.52 2.88 -2.82
C LEU A 184 3.34 2.59 -1.56
N LYS A 185 2.89 3.09 -0.41
CA LYS A 185 3.47 2.78 0.91
C LYS A 185 3.58 1.28 1.18
N TYR A 186 2.70 0.47 0.59
CA TYR A 186 2.72 -0.97 0.72
C TYR A 186 4.07 -1.55 0.32
N PHE A 187 4.73 -1.04 -0.72
CA PHE A 187 5.99 -1.59 -1.22
C PHE A 187 7.20 -1.24 -0.36
N PHE A 188 7.06 -0.31 0.58
CA PHE A 188 8.17 0.09 1.44
C PHE A 188 8.15 -0.76 2.72
N SER A 189 9.18 -1.59 2.88
CA SER A 189 9.36 -2.45 4.03
C SER A 189 10.78 -2.36 4.55
N GLU A 190 10.93 -2.48 5.87
CA GLU A 190 12.23 -2.63 6.51
C GLU A 190 12.78 -4.03 6.21
N GLY A 191 14.07 -4.08 5.87
CA GLY A 191 14.83 -5.30 5.68
C GLY A 191 15.27 -5.90 7.01
N ILE A 192 15.33 -7.22 7.05
CA ILE A 192 15.90 -8.03 8.11
C ILE A 192 17.14 -8.69 7.51
N ALA A 193 18.27 -8.53 8.18
CA ALA A 193 19.52 -9.13 7.74
C ALA A 193 19.38 -10.67 7.69
N THR A 194 19.86 -11.28 6.62
CA THR A 194 19.98 -12.73 6.52
C THR A 194 21.44 -13.15 6.41
N ASP A 195 21.71 -14.43 6.66
CA ASP A 195 23.05 -15.00 6.56
C ASP A 195 23.55 -15.12 5.12
N SER A 196 22.66 -15.03 4.11
CA SER A 196 23.04 -15.02 2.69
C SER A 196 23.57 -13.66 2.23
N GLY A 197 23.44 -12.62 3.05
CA GLY A 197 23.80 -11.24 2.72
C GLY A 197 22.73 -10.48 1.92
N GLU A 198 21.62 -11.12 1.57
CA GLU A 198 20.43 -10.46 0.99
C GLU A 198 19.44 -10.10 2.09
N ASP A 199 18.99 -8.84 2.18
CA ASP A 199 17.99 -8.47 3.18
C ASP A 199 16.65 -9.14 2.84
N ALA A 200 16.04 -9.82 3.82
CA ALA A 200 14.67 -10.37 3.73
C ALA A 200 13.64 -9.35 4.19
N SER A 201 12.44 -9.36 3.63
CA SER A 201 11.42 -8.39 4.05
C SER A 201 10.73 -8.81 5.34
N SER A 202 10.38 -7.83 6.18
CA SER A 202 9.54 -8.10 7.36
C SER A 202 8.18 -8.74 7.03
N ARG A 203 7.72 -8.69 5.77
CA ARG A 203 6.52 -9.39 5.31
C ARG A 203 6.78 -10.85 4.97
N GLU A 204 7.87 -11.13 4.28
CA GLU A 204 8.30 -12.50 3.99
C GLU A 204 8.45 -13.31 5.29
N VAL A 205 9.13 -12.76 6.29
CA VAL A 205 9.26 -13.39 7.62
C VAL A 205 7.89 -13.63 8.28
N LYS A 206 6.91 -12.72 8.08
CA LYS A 206 5.54 -12.90 8.58
C LYS A 206 4.76 -13.98 7.84
N SER A 207 4.97 -14.14 6.53
CA SER A 207 4.36 -15.22 5.73
C SER A 207 4.87 -16.57 6.21
N ILE A 208 6.20 -16.70 6.31
CA ILE A 208 6.84 -17.94 6.78
C ILE A 208 6.42 -18.23 8.23
N LEU A 209 6.35 -17.21 9.10
CA LEU A 209 5.83 -17.36 10.47
C LEU A 209 4.40 -17.91 10.48
N LYS A 210 3.54 -17.42 9.57
CA LYS A 210 2.16 -17.86 9.46
C LYS A 210 2.09 -19.31 8.96
N GLU A 211 2.84 -19.65 7.92
CA GLU A 211 2.95 -21.01 7.37
C GLU A 211 3.43 -22.01 8.44
N MET A 212 4.50 -21.68 9.18
CA MET A 212 5.00 -22.53 10.27
C MET A 212 3.95 -22.79 11.36
N ILE A 213 3.07 -21.82 11.63
CA ILE A 213 2.00 -21.95 12.62
C ILE A 213 0.81 -22.70 12.04
N GLU A 214 0.52 -22.57 10.75
CA GLU A 214 -0.54 -23.33 10.08
C GLU A 214 -0.18 -24.83 9.95
N GLU A 215 1.11 -25.14 9.77
CA GLU A 215 1.65 -26.50 9.73
C GLU A 215 1.99 -27.08 11.12
N GLU A 216 1.74 -26.36 12.21
CA GLU A 216 2.14 -26.80 13.55
C GLU A 216 1.30 -27.99 14.06
N ASP A 217 1.92 -28.86 14.86
CA ASP A 217 1.16 -29.86 15.62
C ASP A 217 0.31 -29.14 16.69
N LYS A 218 -1.00 -29.10 16.47
CA LYS A 218 -1.93 -28.45 17.40
C LYS A 218 -1.97 -29.08 18.80
N LYS A 219 -1.48 -30.31 18.98
CA LYS A 219 -1.32 -30.90 20.32
C LYS A 219 -0.13 -30.30 21.07
N ASN A 220 0.89 -29.88 20.33
CA ASN A 220 2.11 -29.25 20.84
C ASN A 220 2.51 -28.00 20.01
N PRO A 221 1.76 -26.88 20.14
CA PRO A 221 2.00 -25.67 19.37
C PRO A 221 3.42 -25.12 19.56
N LEU A 222 3.97 -24.50 18.51
CA LEU A 222 5.32 -23.94 18.52
C LEU A 222 5.38 -22.69 19.42
N SER A 223 6.31 -22.66 20.37
CA SER A 223 6.58 -21.46 21.17
C SER A 223 7.34 -20.40 20.38
N ASP A 224 7.21 -19.13 20.77
CA ASP A 224 7.93 -18.03 20.13
C ASP A 224 9.47 -18.27 20.14
N ASP A 225 10.01 -18.92 21.18
CA ASP A 225 11.43 -19.32 21.24
C ASP A 225 11.79 -20.42 20.23
N LYS A 226 10.88 -21.36 19.96
CA LYS A 226 11.11 -22.43 18.98
C LYS A 226 11.03 -21.89 17.55
N ILE A 227 10.08 -21.00 17.31
CA ILE A 227 9.94 -20.33 16.01
C ILE A 227 11.13 -19.42 15.72
N GLU A 228 11.63 -18.68 16.72
CA GLU A 228 12.87 -17.92 16.60
C GLU A 228 14.02 -18.80 16.11
N ARG A 229 14.26 -19.95 16.76
CA ARG A 229 15.34 -20.87 16.36
C ARG A 229 15.14 -21.37 14.93
N MET A 230 13.93 -21.81 14.58
CA MET A 230 13.63 -22.29 13.23
C MET A 230 13.82 -21.22 12.15
N LEU A 231 13.55 -19.95 12.46
CA LEU A 231 13.80 -18.84 11.53
C LEU A 231 15.29 -18.53 11.40
N ASN A 232 16.05 -18.54 12.50
CA ASN A 232 17.51 -18.38 12.46
C ASN A 232 18.19 -19.57 11.74
N ASP A 233 17.70 -20.81 11.92
CA ASP A 233 18.20 -22.00 11.21
C ASP A 233 17.94 -21.91 9.70
N LYS A 234 16.89 -21.17 9.28
CA LYS A 234 16.61 -20.84 7.88
C LYS A 234 17.41 -19.62 7.38
N GLY A 235 18.28 -19.04 8.20
CA GLY A 235 19.15 -17.91 7.85
C GLY A 235 18.54 -16.53 8.08
N TYR A 236 17.39 -16.40 8.74
CA TYR A 236 16.80 -15.11 9.09
C TYR A 236 17.28 -14.68 10.49
N ASN A 237 18.06 -13.61 10.58
CA ASN A 237 18.58 -13.11 11.86
C ASN A 237 17.50 -12.32 12.61
N ILE A 238 16.70 -13.01 13.40
CA ILE A 238 15.56 -12.47 14.13
C ILE A 238 15.59 -12.87 15.61
N ALA A 239 15.33 -11.90 16.48
CA ALA A 239 15.17 -12.14 17.92
C ALA A 239 13.73 -12.54 18.29
N ARG A 240 13.59 -13.30 19.39
CA ARG A 240 12.31 -13.73 19.97
C ARG A 240 11.27 -12.61 20.11
N ARG A 241 11.68 -11.42 20.58
CA ARG A 241 10.78 -10.27 20.76
C ARG A 241 10.17 -9.81 19.44
N THR A 242 10.92 -9.92 18.35
CA THR A 242 10.45 -9.60 16.99
C THR A 242 9.45 -10.64 16.50
N VAL A 243 9.66 -11.93 16.79
CA VAL A 243 8.69 -13.01 16.51
C VAL A 243 7.38 -12.73 17.23
N ALA A 244 7.44 -12.43 18.52
CA ALA A 244 6.25 -12.11 19.33
C ALA A 244 5.48 -10.90 18.76
N LYS A 245 6.19 -9.82 18.40
CA LYS A 245 5.62 -8.64 17.77
C LYS A 245 4.93 -8.97 16.44
N TYR A 246 5.56 -9.77 15.58
CA TYR A 246 4.98 -10.16 14.30
C TYR A 246 3.76 -11.07 14.45
N ARG A 247 3.81 -12.01 15.40
CA ARG A 247 2.68 -12.87 15.76
C ARG A 247 1.48 -12.03 16.22
N GLU A 248 1.70 -11.03 17.07
CA GLU A 248 0.65 -10.11 17.51
C GLU A 248 0.06 -9.29 16.36
N GLN A 249 0.90 -8.78 15.45
CA GLN A 249 0.43 -8.07 14.25
C GLN A 249 -0.42 -8.95 13.32
N LEU A 250 -0.16 -10.26 13.30
CA LEU A 250 -0.95 -11.25 12.57
C LEU A 250 -2.21 -11.71 13.33
N ASN A 251 -2.48 -11.16 14.52
CA ASN A 251 -3.55 -11.59 15.42
C ASN A 251 -3.51 -13.07 15.80
N ILE A 252 -2.31 -13.68 15.78
CA ILE A 252 -2.13 -15.07 16.15
C ILE A 252 -1.95 -15.15 17.67
N PRO A 253 -2.74 -15.95 18.41
CA PRO A 253 -2.62 -16.04 19.86
C PRO A 253 -1.36 -16.82 20.26
N VAL A 254 -0.93 -16.68 21.52
CA VAL A 254 0.24 -17.40 22.06
C VAL A 254 0.05 -18.92 21.99
N ALA A 255 1.16 -19.67 21.92
CA ALA A 255 1.17 -21.15 21.78
C ALA A 255 0.18 -21.87 22.71
N ARG A 256 0.08 -21.46 23.98
CA ARG A 256 -0.85 -22.04 24.96
C ARG A 256 -2.32 -21.98 24.52
N LEU A 257 -2.73 -20.93 23.81
CA LEU A 257 -4.09 -20.72 23.35
C LEU A 257 -4.37 -21.36 21.99
N ARG A 258 -3.34 -21.83 21.28
CA ARG A 258 -3.45 -22.55 19.99
C ARG A 258 -3.56 -24.07 20.17
N LYS A 259 -3.44 -24.56 21.40
CA LYS A 259 -3.50 -25.99 21.70
C LYS A 259 -4.93 -26.52 21.53
N GLU A 260 -5.10 -27.51 20.65
CA GLU A 260 -6.34 -28.27 20.46
C GLU A 260 -6.15 -29.71 20.97
N LEU A 261 -7.24 -30.38 21.38
CA LEU A 261 -7.24 -31.76 21.93
C LEU A 261 -7.20 -32.81 20.81
#